data_AF-A0A1V6MXR6-F1
#
_entry.id   AF-A0A1V6MXR6-F1
#
_cell.length_a   1.000
_cell.length_b   1.000
_cell.length_c   1.000
_cell.angle_alpha   90.00
_cell.angle_beta   90.00
_cell.angle_gamma   90.00
#
_symmetry.space_group_name_H-M   'P 1'
#
loop_
_entity.id
_entity.type
_entity.pdbx_description
1 polymer ?
#
loop_
_entity_poly.entity_id
_entity_poly.type
_entity_poly.pdbx_seq_one_letter_code
_entity_poly.pdbx_strand_id
1 'polypeptide(L)'
;MSSKQPARKTTAKTVKKPTGLQHRKQARAWEADMELRTYRPEQLLSPPELLSRFTERARELLSELPEEHRPSGSEVGVALRQAVLEAFRTREEYLARLVETDATSWTTGMPAVSLRRAIRTSLIDSGVRVVESADEREHFVVVEGEGEGFEVVRPAYVDQATGKLILSGQLRRVFRPGTQADGGNGTQDATAKEDQP
;
A
#
# COMPACT_ATOMS: atom_id res chain seq x y z
N MET A 1 -67.57 9.11 17.36
CA MET A 1 -67.06 8.66 16.05
C MET A 1 -65.56 8.43 16.17
N SER A 2 -65.15 7.18 16.36
CA SER A 2 -63.75 6.79 16.58
C SER A 2 -63.28 6.04 15.33
N SER A 3 -62.48 6.71 14.49
CA SER A 3 -61.91 6.11 13.29
C SER A 3 -60.55 5.50 13.63
N LYS A 4 -60.47 4.18 13.59
CA LYS A 4 -59.23 3.40 13.67
C LYS A 4 -58.46 3.54 12.35
N GLN A 5 -57.16 3.77 12.49
CA GLN A 5 -56.14 3.86 11.44
C GLN A 5 -56.14 2.65 10.48
N PRO A 6 -55.33 2.74 9.40
CA PRO A 6 -54.31 1.69 9.30
C PRO A 6 -52.88 2.25 9.23
N ALA A 7 -52.05 1.74 10.14
CA ALA A 7 -50.61 1.92 10.17
C ALA A 7 -49.96 1.32 8.92
N ARG A 8 -49.21 2.14 8.19
CA ARG A 8 -48.41 1.76 7.02
C ARG A 8 -47.18 0.98 7.50
N LYS A 9 -47.21 -0.36 7.41
CA LYS A 9 -46.04 -1.22 7.62
C LYS A 9 -45.05 -1.00 6.48
N THR A 10 -44.02 -0.19 6.71
CA THR A 10 -42.82 -0.17 5.88
C THR A 10 -41.99 -1.42 6.19
N THR A 11 -42.01 -2.38 5.28
CA THR A 11 -41.13 -3.55 5.32
C THR A 11 -39.69 -3.09 5.09
N ALA A 12 -38.92 -2.99 6.16
CA ALA A 12 -37.48 -2.83 6.08
C ALA A 12 -36.90 -4.05 5.35
N LYS A 13 -36.42 -3.87 4.12
CA LYS A 13 -35.65 -4.89 3.39
C LYS A 13 -34.40 -5.20 4.20
N THR A 14 -34.35 -6.37 4.80
CA THR A 14 -33.14 -6.90 5.43
C THR A 14 -32.08 -7.09 4.36
N VAL A 15 -31.05 -6.25 4.39
CA VAL A 15 -29.87 -6.37 3.53
C VAL A 15 -29.18 -7.69 3.90
N LYS A 16 -29.29 -8.70 3.03
CA LYS A 16 -28.63 -10.00 3.21
C LYS A 16 -27.13 -9.77 3.26
N LYS A 17 -26.49 -10.14 4.36
CA LYS A 17 -25.02 -10.11 4.49
C LYS A 17 -24.40 -11.04 3.42
N PRO A 18 -23.32 -10.61 2.76
CA PRO A 18 -22.69 -11.42 1.72
C PRO A 18 -22.15 -12.74 2.28
N THR A 19 -22.25 -13.80 1.47
CA THR A 19 -21.73 -15.12 1.82
C THR A 19 -20.20 -15.18 1.67
N GLY A 20 -19.54 -16.16 2.30
CA GLY A 20 -18.08 -16.32 2.23
C GLY A 20 -17.52 -16.41 0.80
N LEU A 21 -18.29 -16.98 -0.13
CA LEU A 21 -17.95 -17.02 -1.56
C LEU A 21 -17.92 -15.62 -2.19
N GLN A 22 -18.88 -14.75 -1.84
CA GLN A 22 -18.92 -13.37 -2.33
C GLN A 22 -17.75 -12.56 -1.78
N HIS A 23 -17.39 -12.76 -0.51
CA HIS A 23 -16.20 -12.13 0.09
C HIS A 23 -14.91 -12.51 -0.65
N ARG A 24 -14.71 -13.80 -0.95
CA ARG A 24 -13.53 -14.26 -1.72
C ARG A 24 -13.48 -13.67 -3.13
N LYS A 25 -14.63 -13.60 -3.81
CA LYS A 25 -14.71 -12.99 -5.15
C LYS A 25 -14.36 -11.50 -5.11
N GLN A 26 -14.86 -10.77 -4.12
CA GLN A 26 -14.55 -9.35 -3.94
C GLN A 26 -13.08 -9.12 -3.58
N ALA A 27 -12.46 -10.00 -2.79
CA ALA A 27 -11.04 -9.92 -2.46
C ALA A 27 -10.16 -10.11 -3.71
N ARG A 28 -10.43 -11.13 -4.53
CA ARG A 28 -9.70 -11.35 -5.80
C ARG A 28 -9.87 -10.21 -6.80
N ALA A 29 -11.09 -9.67 -6.91
CA ALA A 29 -11.34 -8.53 -7.78
C ALA A 29 -10.58 -7.28 -7.33
N TRP A 30 -10.45 -7.09 -6.02
CA TRP A 30 -9.64 -6.03 -5.45
C TRP A 30 -8.15 -6.21 -5.75
N GLU A 31 -7.59 -7.40 -5.51
CA GLU A 31 -6.19 -7.71 -5.82
C GLU A 31 -5.86 -7.46 -7.29
N ALA A 32 -6.70 -7.93 -8.21
CA ALA A 32 -6.54 -7.69 -9.64
C ALA A 32 -6.60 -6.20 -10.02
N ASP A 33 -7.50 -5.43 -9.40
CA ASP A 33 -7.57 -3.98 -9.60
C ASP A 33 -6.30 -3.27 -9.10
N MET A 34 -5.76 -3.68 -7.95
CA MET A 34 -4.53 -3.11 -7.40
C MET A 34 -3.31 -3.44 -8.27
N GLU A 35 -3.25 -4.64 -8.84
CA GLU A 35 -2.19 -5.05 -9.76
C GLU A 35 -2.18 -4.17 -11.02
N LEU A 36 -3.35 -3.87 -11.59
CA LEU A 36 -3.50 -2.99 -12.76
C LEU A 36 -3.10 -1.54 -12.47
N ARG A 37 -3.31 -1.06 -11.25
CA ARG A 37 -2.93 0.29 -10.81
C ARG A 37 -1.47 0.43 -10.43
N THR A 38 -0.79 -0.69 -10.22
CA THR A 38 0.60 -0.69 -9.75
C THR A 38 1.47 0.05 -10.76
N TYR A 39 2.22 1.03 -10.26
CA TYR A 39 3.03 1.90 -11.08
C TYR A 39 4.15 1.09 -11.77
N ARG A 40 4.23 1.25 -13.09
CA ARG A 40 5.24 0.61 -13.95
C ARG A 40 6.07 1.71 -14.61
N PRO A 41 7.28 2.00 -14.10
CA PRO A 41 8.14 3.05 -14.65
C PRO A 41 8.33 2.94 -16.18
N GLU A 42 8.40 1.71 -16.69
CA GLU A 42 8.55 1.36 -18.11
C GLU A 42 7.32 1.69 -18.98
N GLN A 43 6.15 1.92 -18.38
CA GLN A 43 4.90 2.23 -19.10
C GLN A 43 4.62 3.74 -19.18
N LEU A 44 5.48 4.58 -18.59
CA LEU A 44 5.30 6.02 -18.61
C LEU A 44 5.82 6.65 -19.89
N LEU A 45 5.22 7.80 -20.25
CA LEU A 45 5.79 8.71 -21.23
C LEU A 45 7.23 9.01 -20.86
N SER A 46 8.12 8.96 -21.85
CA SER A 46 9.53 9.23 -21.59
C SER A 46 9.67 10.66 -21.05
N PRO A 47 10.52 10.91 -20.03
CA PRO A 47 10.73 12.25 -19.49
C PRO A 47 11.04 13.33 -20.56
N PRO A 48 11.79 13.02 -21.64
CA PRO A 48 12.00 13.94 -22.75
C PRO A 48 10.71 14.34 -23.49
N GLU A 49 9.78 13.40 -23.72
CA GLU A 49 8.51 13.68 -24.38
C GLU A 49 7.60 14.57 -23.52
N LEU A 50 7.57 14.33 -22.21
CA LEU A 50 6.82 15.18 -21.28
C LEU A 50 7.36 16.61 -21.28
N LEU A 51 8.69 16.76 -21.20
CA LEU A 51 9.35 18.07 -21.27
C LEU A 51 9.11 18.76 -22.61
N SER A 52 9.17 18.02 -23.72
CA SER A 52 8.89 18.56 -25.06
C SER A 52 7.47 19.11 -25.15
N ARG A 53 6.45 18.33 -24.76
CA ARG A 53 5.04 18.76 -24.78
C ARG A 53 4.79 19.96 -23.87
N PHE A 54 5.40 19.95 -22.68
CA PHE A 54 5.27 21.05 -21.73
C PHE A 54 5.89 22.34 -22.28
N THR A 55 7.11 22.27 -22.83
CA THR A 55 7.83 23.44 -23.36
C THR A 55 7.15 24.00 -24.61
N GLU A 56 6.59 23.15 -25.46
CA GLU A 56 5.77 23.56 -26.60
C GLU A 56 4.53 24.34 -26.14
N ARG A 57 3.76 23.78 -25.20
CA ARG A 57 2.57 24.45 -24.66
C ARG A 57 2.89 25.75 -23.92
N ALA A 58 3.99 25.78 -23.15
CA ALA A 58 4.45 26.98 -22.48
C ALA A 58 4.81 28.09 -23.49
N ARG A 59 5.47 27.73 -24.60
CA ARG A 59 5.79 28.69 -25.67
C ARG A 59 4.54 29.28 -26.31
N GLU A 60 3.54 28.46 -26.59
CA GLU A 60 2.24 28.93 -27.12
C GLU A 60 1.61 29.96 -26.18
N LEU A 61 1.49 29.63 -24.89
CA LEU A 61 0.90 30.54 -23.89
C LEU A 61 1.68 31.85 -23.74
N LEU A 62 3.01 31.79 -23.81
CA LEU A 62 3.85 33.00 -23.76
C LEU A 62 3.74 33.86 -25.03
N SER A 63 3.38 33.26 -26.16
CA SER A 63 3.16 34.00 -27.42
C SER A 63 1.84 34.76 -27.44
N GLU A 64 0.86 34.33 -26.66
CA GLU A 64 -0.45 35.00 -26.48
C GLU A 64 -0.36 36.26 -25.60
N LEU A 65 0.74 36.45 -24.86
CA LEU A 65 0.95 37.62 -24.01
C LEU A 65 1.42 38.84 -24.84
N PRO A 66 0.95 40.06 -24.49
CA PRO A 66 1.52 41.30 -25.03
C PRO A 66 3.04 41.36 -24.79
N GLU A 67 3.81 41.87 -25.75
CA GLU A 67 5.28 41.96 -25.69
C GLU A 67 5.77 42.62 -24.38
N GLU A 68 5.06 43.65 -23.92
CA GLU A 68 5.35 44.41 -22.70
C GLU A 68 5.29 43.57 -21.41
N HIS A 69 4.53 42.48 -21.44
CA HIS A 69 4.30 41.58 -20.30
C HIS A 69 4.95 40.21 -20.49
N ARG A 70 5.70 39.99 -21.58
CA ARG A 70 6.33 38.71 -21.85
C ARG A 70 7.55 38.55 -20.93
N PRO A 71 7.58 37.52 -20.06
CA PRO A 71 8.73 37.29 -19.19
C PRO A 71 9.95 36.91 -20.03
N SER A 72 11.12 37.33 -19.57
CA SER A 72 12.40 36.91 -20.12
C SER A 72 12.59 35.40 -19.95
N GLY A 73 13.39 34.78 -20.82
CA GLY A 73 13.71 33.35 -20.72
C GLY A 73 14.34 32.97 -19.36
N SER A 74 15.09 33.88 -18.74
CA SER A 74 15.64 33.69 -17.39
C SER A 74 14.56 33.66 -16.30
N GLU A 75 13.57 34.54 -16.36
CA GLU A 75 12.46 34.56 -15.39
C GLU A 75 11.62 33.30 -15.48
N VAL A 76 11.33 32.85 -16.71
CA VAL A 76 10.65 31.58 -16.95
C VAL A 76 11.47 30.41 -16.38
N GLY A 77 12.78 30.37 -16.63
CA GLY A 77 13.66 29.31 -16.12
C GLY A 77 13.78 29.29 -14.58
N VAL A 78 13.72 30.45 -13.91
CA VAL A 78 13.67 30.52 -12.44
C VAL A 78 12.33 30.02 -11.92
N ALA A 79 11.22 30.52 -12.47
CA ALA A 79 9.88 30.13 -12.06
C ALA A 79 9.62 28.63 -12.24
N LEU A 80 10.07 28.05 -13.37
CA LEU A 80 9.93 26.62 -13.62
C LEU A 80 10.71 25.77 -12.62
N ARG A 81 11.98 26.12 -12.33
CA ARG A 81 12.77 25.40 -11.33
C ARG A 81 12.11 25.47 -9.96
N GLN A 82 11.63 26.64 -9.57
CA GLN A 82 10.92 26.82 -8.31
C GLN A 82 9.64 25.96 -8.25
N ALA A 83 8.82 26.01 -9.29
CA ALA A 83 7.57 25.24 -9.36
C ALA A 83 7.82 23.73 -9.31
N VAL A 84 8.87 23.23 -9.97
CA VAL A 84 9.25 21.81 -9.92
C VAL A 84 9.68 21.41 -8.52
N LEU A 85 10.54 22.21 -7.87
CA LEU A 85 10.98 21.93 -6.50
C LEU A 85 9.83 21.97 -5.50
N GLU A 86 8.92 22.94 -5.64
CA GLU A 86 7.70 23.04 -4.84
C GLU A 86 6.80 21.82 -5.05
N ALA A 87 6.57 21.41 -6.30
CA ALA A 87 5.79 20.23 -6.61
C ALA A 87 6.38 18.94 -6.00
N PHE A 88 7.71 18.79 -6.00
CA PHE A 88 8.38 17.68 -5.33
C PHE A 88 8.15 17.72 -3.82
N ARG A 89 8.32 18.89 -3.19
CA ARG A 89 8.09 19.06 -1.75
C ARG A 89 6.64 18.76 -1.37
N THR A 90 5.67 19.31 -2.09
CA THR A 90 4.24 19.06 -1.87
C THR A 90 3.91 17.59 -2.04
N ARG A 91 4.51 16.92 -3.03
CA ARG A 91 4.35 15.48 -3.22
C ARG A 91 4.90 14.70 -2.03
N GLU A 92 6.11 15.01 -1.58
CA GLU A 92 6.73 14.35 -0.42
C GLU A 92 5.88 14.50 0.85
N GLU A 93 5.40 15.71 1.14
CA GLU A 93 4.53 16.00 2.29
C GLU A 93 3.20 15.22 2.20
N TYR A 94 2.58 15.19 1.01
CA TYR A 94 1.37 14.42 0.76
C TYR A 94 1.58 12.92 0.97
N LEU A 95 2.66 12.36 0.41
CA LEU A 95 2.98 10.94 0.55
C LEU A 95 3.27 10.56 2.00
N ALA A 96 4.05 11.39 2.71
CA ALA A 96 4.32 11.18 4.12
C ALA A 96 3.00 11.09 4.92
N ARG A 97 2.07 12.02 4.67
CA ARG A 97 0.78 12.03 5.37
C ARG A 97 -0.09 10.82 5.04
N LEU A 98 -0.08 10.37 3.80
CA LEU A 98 -0.84 9.20 3.35
C LEU A 98 -0.28 7.91 3.97
N VAL A 99 1.05 7.79 4.00
CA VAL A 99 1.77 6.69 4.64
C VAL A 99 1.51 6.66 6.15
N GLU A 100 1.58 7.79 6.84
CA GLU A 100 1.23 7.90 8.27
C GLU A 100 -0.19 7.43 8.56
N THR A 101 -1.15 7.82 7.70
CA THR A 101 -2.55 7.46 7.85
C THR A 101 -2.73 5.94 7.75
N ASP A 102 -2.10 5.31 6.76
CA ASP A 102 -2.12 3.86 6.61
C ASP A 102 -1.41 3.13 7.75
N ALA A 103 -0.22 3.59 8.14
CA ALA A 103 0.58 3.00 9.22
C ALA A 103 -0.13 3.07 10.58
N THR A 104 -0.83 4.17 10.85
CA THR A 104 -1.66 4.32 12.05
C THR A 104 -2.85 3.36 11.99
N SER A 105 -3.46 3.19 10.81
CA SER A 105 -4.56 2.26 10.58
C SER A 105 -4.15 0.80 10.84
N TRP A 106 -2.89 0.46 10.54
CA TRP A 106 -2.31 -0.86 10.76
C TRP A 106 -2.14 -1.15 12.26
N THR A 107 -1.49 -0.23 12.97
CA THR A 107 -1.19 -0.37 14.41
C THR A 107 -2.46 -0.47 15.27
N THR A 108 -3.49 0.29 14.91
CA THR A 108 -4.73 0.38 15.70
C THR A 108 -5.75 -0.72 15.36
N GLY A 109 -5.56 -1.46 14.26
CA GLY A 109 -6.54 -2.42 13.73
C GLY A 109 -7.87 -1.79 13.27
N MET A 110 -8.03 -0.48 13.43
CA MET A 110 -9.26 0.29 13.25
C MET A 110 -9.02 1.33 12.16
N PRO A 111 -9.39 1.01 10.93
CA PRO A 111 -10.68 1.50 10.44
C PRO A 111 -11.47 0.45 9.64
N ALA A 112 -12.72 0.80 9.27
CA ALA A 112 -13.54 -0.03 8.40
C ALA A 112 -12.77 -0.48 7.14
N VAL A 113 -12.98 -1.73 6.70
CA VAL A 113 -12.28 -2.32 5.54
C VAL A 113 -12.32 -1.42 4.30
N SER A 114 -13.42 -0.68 4.09
CA SER A 114 -13.58 0.28 3.01
C SER A 114 -12.59 1.45 3.08
N LEU A 115 -12.32 2.00 4.27
CA LEU A 115 -11.37 3.09 4.43
C LEU A 115 -9.94 2.62 4.18
N ARG A 116 -9.57 1.44 4.72
CA ARG A 116 -8.25 0.85 4.43
C ARG A 116 -8.06 0.64 2.93
N ARG A 117 -9.08 0.12 2.25
CA ARG A 117 -9.07 -0.04 0.79
C ARG A 117 -8.86 1.29 0.07
N ALA A 118 -9.61 2.33 0.43
CA ALA A 118 -9.45 3.65 -0.18
C ALA A 118 -8.04 4.23 0.01
N ILE A 119 -7.46 4.09 1.21
CA ILE A 119 -6.09 4.52 1.51
C ILE A 119 -5.09 3.73 0.65
N ARG A 120 -5.24 2.40 0.59
CA ARG A 120 -4.38 1.52 -0.24
C ARG A 120 -4.44 1.87 -1.72
N THR A 121 -5.63 2.14 -2.26
CA THR A 121 -5.77 2.63 -3.65
C THR A 121 -5.03 3.94 -3.84
N SER A 122 -5.21 4.91 -2.94
CA SER A 122 -4.53 6.20 -3.03
C SER A 122 -3.01 6.07 -2.99
N LEU A 123 -2.48 5.14 -2.18
CA LEU A 123 -1.05 4.86 -2.11
C LEU A 123 -0.53 4.35 -3.45
N ILE A 124 -1.20 3.35 -4.03
CA ILE A 124 -0.81 2.75 -5.30
C ILE A 124 -0.93 3.77 -6.45
N ASP A 125 -2.04 4.50 -6.52
CA ASP A 125 -2.27 5.55 -7.53
C ASP A 125 -1.20 6.67 -7.42
N SER A 126 -0.62 6.87 -6.23
CA SER A 126 0.47 7.84 -6.01
C SER A 126 1.88 7.26 -6.25
N GLY A 127 1.97 6.01 -6.69
CA GLY A 127 3.23 5.30 -6.93
C GLY A 127 3.92 4.80 -5.67
N VAL A 128 3.19 4.54 -4.58
CA VAL A 128 3.74 3.96 -3.34
C VAL A 128 3.46 2.46 -3.30
N ARG A 129 4.51 1.68 -3.11
CA ARG A 129 4.43 0.23 -2.87
C ARG A 129 4.46 -0.02 -1.37
N VAL A 130 3.53 -0.85 -0.92
CA VAL A 130 3.45 -1.31 0.47
C VAL A 130 4.11 -2.68 0.53
N VAL A 131 5.08 -2.82 1.43
CA VAL A 131 5.82 -4.07 1.64
C VAL A 131 5.32 -4.73 2.92
N GLU A 132 4.66 -5.87 2.78
CA GLU A 132 4.07 -6.65 3.87
C GLU A 132 4.75 -8.02 4.05
N SER A 133 5.72 -8.36 3.20
CA SER A 133 6.49 -9.60 3.31
C SER A 133 7.75 -9.39 4.16
N ALA A 134 7.95 -10.26 5.16
CA ALA A 134 9.17 -10.28 5.97
C ALA A 134 10.40 -10.81 5.20
N ASP A 135 10.22 -11.32 3.98
CA ASP A 135 11.33 -11.82 3.15
C ASP A 135 12.13 -10.67 2.51
N GLU A 136 11.49 -9.50 2.29
CA GLU A 136 12.12 -8.28 1.77
C GLU A 136 12.79 -7.47 2.90
N ARG A 137 13.70 -8.12 3.65
CA ARG A 137 14.27 -7.62 4.92
C ARG A 137 14.97 -6.27 4.79
N GLU A 138 15.48 -5.93 3.62
CA GLU A 138 16.14 -4.65 3.31
C GLU A 138 15.25 -3.42 3.53
N HIS A 139 13.93 -3.59 3.57
CA HIS A 139 12.98 -2.50 3.77
C HIS A 139 12.55 -2.30 5.23
N PHE A 140 13.08 -3.12 6.15
CA PHE A 140 12.62 -3.17 7.53
C PHE A 140 13.73 -2.94 8.55
N VAL A 141 13.33 -2.46 9.72
CA VAL A 141 14.14 -2.46 10.94
C VAL A 141 13.56 -3.45 11.94
N VAL A 142 14.43 -4.21 12.63
CA VAL A 142 14.01 -5.13 13.70
C VAL A 142 13.89 -4.33 14.99
N VAL A 143 12.71 -4.32 15.60
CA VAL A 143 12.42 -3.46 16.76
C VAL A 143 12.32 -4.21 18.09
N GLU A 144 11.96 -5.49 18.08
CA GLU A 144 11.78 -6.28 19.31
C GLU A 144 11.82 -7.79 19.06
N GLY A 145 11.84 -8.57 20.14
CA GLY A 145 11.67 -10.03 20.14
C GLY A 145 12.97 -10.84 20.09
N GLU A 146 12.81 -12.15 20.24
CA GLU A 146 13.87 -13.16 20.19
C GLU A 146 13.49 -14.32 19.25
N GLY A 147 14.49 -15.04 18.76
CA GLY A 147 14.32 -16.14 17.81
C GLY A 147 14.79 -15.83 16.38
N GLU A 148 14.61 -16.81 15.51
CA GLU A 148 15.11 -16.81 14.12
C GLU A 148 14.06 -16.39 13.08
N GLY A 149 12.79 -16.42 13.44
CA GLY A 149 11.68 -15.98 12.59
C GLY A 149 11.48 -14.47 12.64
N PHE A 150 10.81 -13.94 11.61
CA PHE A 150 10.41 -12.54 11.55
C PHE A 150 8.91 -12.42 11.30
N GLU A 151 8.28 -11.50 12.01
CA GLU A 151 6.88 -11.12 11.86
C GLU A 151 6.79 -9.61 11.58
N VAL A 152 5.95 -9.22 10.62
CA VAL A 152 5.73 -7.80 10.28
C VAL A 152 4.85 -7.14 11.33
N VAL A 153 5.43 -6.21 12.07
CA VAL A 153 4.73 -5.34 13.02
C VAL A 153 4.13 -4.14 12.29
N ARG A 154 4.86 -3.58 11.32
CA ARG A 154 4.41 -2.47 10.48
C ARG A 154 4.97 -2.64 9.06
N PRO A 155 4.17 -2.43 8.01
CA PRO A 155 4.66 -2.49 6.64
C PRO A 155 5.71 -1.42 6.35
N ALA A 156 6.53 -1.66 5.33
CA ALA A 156 7.39 -0.64 4.74
C ALA A 156 6.70 0.02 3.54
N TYR A 157 7.14 1.24 3.20
CA TYR A 157 6.57 2.02 2.10
C TYR A 157 7.70 2.51 1.19
N VAL A 158 7.61 2.17 -0.08
CA VAL A 158 8.65 2.43 -1.08
C VAL A 158 8.05 3.25 -2.22
N ASP A 159 8.75 4.32 -2.62
CA ASP A 159 8.43 5.07 -3.83
C ASP A 159 8.81 4.23 -5.06
N GLN A 160 7.84 3.89 -5.90
CA GLN A 160 8.03 3.02 -7.06
C GLN A 160 8.82 3.68 -8.19
N ALA A 161 8.82 5.01 -8.28
CA ALA A 161 9.54 5.74 -9.32
C ALA A 161 11.04 5.79 -9.02
N THR A 162 11.41 5.88 -7.74
CA THR A 162 12.81 6.06 -7.31
C THR A 162 13.42 4.84 -6.62
N GLY A 163 12.59 3.89 -6.21
CA GLY A 163 12.99 2.77 -5.35
C GLY A 163 13.34 3.18 -3.91
N LYS A 164 13.15 4.46 -3.56
CA LYS A 164 13.54 4.98 -2.24
C LYS A 164 12.52 4.60 -1.18
N LEU A 165 13.02 4.30 0.01
CA LEU A 165 12.20 4.06 1.19
C LEU A 165 11.59 5.38 1.67
N ILE A 166 10.25 5.45 1.73
CA ILE A 166 9.50 6.57 2.32
C ILE A 166 9.42 6.38 3.83
N LEU A 167 9.06 5.16 4.26
CA LEU A 167 9.01 4.78 5.66
C LEU A 167 9.46 3.32 5.82
N SER A 168 10.41 3.09 6.72
CA SER A 168 10.86 1.74 7.05
C SER A 168 9.78 0.95 7.77
N GLY A 169 9.63 -0.31 7.36
CA GLY A 169 8.80 -1.27 8.06
C GLY A 169 9.44 -1.68 9.39
N GLN A 170 8.66 -2.34 10.22
CA GLN A 170 9.12 -2.86 11.50
C GLN A 170 8.89 -4.37 11.56
N LEU A 171 9.92 -5.11 11.96
CA LEU A 171 9.87 -6.53 12.21
C LEU A 171 10.04 -6.81 13.71
N ARG A 172 9.35 -7.83 14.18
CA ARG A 172 9.63 -8.48 15.47
C ARG A 172 10.21 -9.87 15.21
N ARG A 173 11.21 -10.26 16.01
CA ARG A 173 11.72 -11.63 16.04
C ARG A 173 10.74 -12.54 16.78
N VAL A 174 10.52 -13.71 16.21
CA VAL A 174 9.65 -14.75 16.78
C VAL A 174 10.33 -16.10 16.69
N PHE A 175 10.13 -16.96 17.70
CA PHE A 175 10.53 -18.36 17.61
C PHE A 175 9.65 -19.05 16.57
N ARG A 176 10.26 -19.59 15.52
CA ARG A 176 9.53 -20.48 14.61
C ARG A 176 9.34 -21.82 15.32
N PRO A 177 8.11 -22.36 15.42
CA PRO A 177 7.98 -23.77 15.72
C PRO A 177 8.75 -24.54 14.64
N GLY A 178 9.73 -25.31 15.07
CA GLY A 178 10.76 -25.88 14.20
C GLY A 178 10.14 -26.62 13.02
N THR A 179 10.74 -26.44 11.85
CA THR A 179 10.75 -27.46 10.81
C THR A 179 11.26 -28.73 11.48
N GLN A 180 10.36 -29.63 11.88
CA GLN A 180 10.72 -30.96 12.33
C GLN A 180 11.50 -31.60 11.17
N ALA A 181 12.81 -31.74 11.35
CA ALA A 181 13.62 -32.62 10.54
C ALA A 181 13.18 -34.04 10.87
N ASP A 182 12.22 -34.53 10.09
CA ASP A 182 11.84 -35.93 10.03
C ASP A 182 12.96 -36.67 9.28
N GLY A 183 13.67 -37.59 9.94
CA GLY A 183 14.69 -38.41 9.27
C GLY A 183 15.83 -38.89 10.16
N GLY A 184 15.54 -39.77 11.11
CA GLY A 184 16.54 -40.50 11.90
C GLY A 184 16.01 -41.84 12.37
N ASN A 185 15.65 -42.69 11.41
CA ASN A 185 15.20 -44.05 11.62
C ASN A 185 16.36 -44.89 12.22
N GLY A 186 16.25 -45.23 13.50
CA GLY A 186 17.15 -46.16 14.20
C GLY A 186 16.35 -47.34 14.73
N THR A 187 16.25 -48.38 13.91
CA THR A 187 15.57 -49.65 14.17
C THR A 187 16.26 -50.44 15.29
N GLN A 188 15.44 -50.89 16.26
CA GLN A 188 15.50 -52.11 17.09
C GLN A 188 16.84 -52.55 17.71
N ASP A 189 16.81 -52.79 19.02
CA ASP A 189 17.17 -54.13 19.49
C ASP A 189 16.22 -54.62 20.59
N ALA A 190 15.87 -55.89 20.47
CA ALA A 190 14.88 -56.58 21.27
C ALA A 190 15.58 -57.60 22.17
N THR A 191 15.34 -57.53 23.47
CA THR A 191 15.51 -58.65 24.42
C THR A 191 14.37 -58.52 25.45
N ALA A 192 13.22 -59.15 25.24
CA ALA A 192 12.89 -60.54 25.54
C ALA A 192 12.90 -60.87 27.05
N LYS A 193 11.67 -61.05 27.61
CA LYS A 193 11.21 -62.06 28.61
C LYS A 193 11.97 -62.16 29.96
N GLU A 194 11.40 -62.56 31.10
CA GLU A 194 10.15 -63.19 31.52
C GLU A 194 10.08 -63.08 33.07
N ASP A 195 8.87 -63.09 33.61
CA ASP A 195 8.37 -63.58 34.92
C ASP A 195 9.23 -63.63 36.20
N GLN A 196 8.69 -62.96 37.25
CA GLN A 196 8.23 -63.45 38.58
C GLN A 196 9.02 -64.53 39.36
N PRO A 197 8.97 -64.53 40.72
CA PRO A 197 7.79 -64.30 41.58
C PRO A 197 7.89 -63.17 42.61
#